data_AF-A0A4Q4Z0C7-F1
#
_entry.id   AF-A0A4Q4Z0C7-F1
#
_cell.length_a   1.000
_cell.length_b   1.000
_cell.length_c   1.000
_cell.angle_alpha   90.00
_cell.angle_beta   90.00
_cell.angle_gamma   90.00
#
_symmetry.space_group_name_H-M   'P 1'
#
loop_
_entity.id
_entity.type
_entity.pdbx_description
1 polymer ?
#
loop_
_entity_poly.entity_id
_entity_poly.type
_entity_poly.pdbx_seq_one_letter_code
_entity_poly.pdbx_strand_id
1 'polypeptide(L)'
;MAVSPEAAAIIQRKKLQYCRWADHNQFHLFDQIALPEATFSFWNADGTIFHEFGVDYSFSSREEFINHFITAFKSLQSYHLVTPAELEQTSSDEIKAIFGCIYHAGIKGSDTKGHGTGGGHYHETWVRRGDDWFMKYLRSCRIADLGAVDLQVLEALEPWKQLWKQQLKRGLLCCGALEFEAHDARDPMRQHLGASGVR
;
A
#
# COMPACT_ATOMS: atom_id res chain seq x y z
N MET A 1 -10.95 -9.04 25.77
CA MET A 1 -11.36 -10.47 25.69
C MET A 1 -10.48 -11.15 24.66
N ALA A 2 -10.29 -12.47 24.73
CA ALA A 2 -9.53 -13.17 23.69
C ALA A 2 -10.38 -13.25 22.41
N VAL A 3 -9.83 -12.81 21.28
CA VAL A 3 -10.48 -12.91 19.97
C VAL A 3 -10.56 -14.39 19.59
N SER A 4 -11.74 -14.86 19.17
CA SER A 4 -11.88 -16.25 18.73
C SER A 4 -11.11 -16.50 17.43
N PRO A 5 -10.50 -17.69 17.23
CA PRO A 5 -9.81 -18.04 15.99
C PRO A 5 -10.71 -17.93 14.75
N GLU A 6 -11.99 -18.27 14.88
CA GLU A 6 -12.97 -18.19 13.80
C GLU A 6 -13.22 -16.73 13.40
N ALA A 7 -13.41 -15.83 14.36
CA ALA A 7 -13.58 -14.41 14.09
C ALA A 7 -12.34 -13.81 13.42
N ALA A 8 -11.14 -14.15 13.93
CA ALA A 8 -9.87 -13.73 13.34
C ALA A 8 -9.72 -14.20 11.88
N ALA A 9 -10.05 -15.46 11.60
CA ALA A 9 -9.98 -16.03 10.25
C ALA A 9 -11.00 -15.38 9.29
N ILE A 10 -12.22 -15.09 9.76
CA ILE A 10 -13.24 -14.39 8.96
C ILE A 10 -12.75 -12.98 8.60
N ILE A 11 -12.30 -12.20 9.58
CA ILE A 11 -11.83 -10.82 9.39
C ILE A 11 -10.61 -10.80 8.45
N GLN A 12 -9.62 -11.67 8.67
CA GLN A 12 -8.45 -11.75 7.79
C GLN A 12 -8.83 -12.09 6.35
N ARG A 13 -9.69 -13.10 6.16
CA ARG A 13 -10.17 -13.49 4.83
C ARG A 13 -10.92 -12.35 4.13
N LYS A 14 -11.81 -11.66 4.86
CA LYS A 14 -12.57 -10.53 4.33
C LYS A 14 -11.69 -9.34 3.97
N LYS A 15 -10.62 -9.08 4.71
CA LYS A 15 -9.64 -8.04 4.33
C LYS A 15 -8.86 -8.40 3.07
N LEU A 16 -8.48 -9.67 2.91
CA LEU A 16 -7.85 -10.14 1.65
C LEU A 16 -8.83 -10.03 0.46
N GLN A 17 -10.11 -10.33 0.69
CA GLN A 17 -11.17 -10.13 -0.31
C GLN A 17 -11.34 -8.64 -0.66
N TYR A 18 -11.37 -7.74 0.33
CA TYR A 18 -11.39 -6.29 0.13
C TYR A 18 -10.29 -5.85 -0.85
N CYS A 19 -9.03 -6.25 -0.58
CA CYS A 19 -7.89 -5.88 -1.41
C CYS A 19 -8.05 -6.37 -2.85
N ARG A 20 -8.30 -7.68 -3.01
CA ARG A 20 -8.50 -8.27 -4.34
C ARG A 20 -9.66 -7.63 -5.10
N TRP A 21 -10.78 -7.35 -4.43
CA TRP A 21 -11.94 -6.75 -5.08
C TRP A 21 -11.69 -5.28 -5.45
N ALA A 22 -10.99 -4.51 -4.63
CA ALA A 22 -10.55 -3.17 -4.99
C ALA A 22 -9.65 -3.22 -6.23
N ASP A 23 -8.63 -4.07 -6.24
CA ASP A 23 -7.66 -4.21 -7.33
C ASP A 23 -8.30 -4.61 -8.66
N HIS A 24 -9.36 -5.41 -8.62
CA HIS A 24 -10.11 -5.84 -9.80
C HIS A 24 -11.36 -4.98 -10.11
N ASN A 25 -11.57 -3.86 -9.41
CA ASN A 25 -12.75 -3.01 -9.57
C ASN A 25 -14.09 -3.76 -9.37
N GLN A 26 -14.11 -4.76 -8.48
CA GLN A 26 -15.26 -5.59 -8.13
C GLN A 26 -16.04 -5.02 -6.93
N PHE A 27 -16.24 -3.71 -6.90
CA PHE A 27 -16.85 -3.02 -5.77
C PHE A 27 -18.32 -3.41 -5.50
N HIS A 28 -19.01 -4.03 -6.46
CA HIS A 28 -20.35 -4.59 -6.27
C HIS A 28 -20.41 -5.73 -5.22
N LEU A 29 -19.25 -6.29 -4.82
CA LEU A 29 -19.15 -7.33 -3.78
C LEU A 29 -18.90 -6.76 -2.37
N PHE A 30 -18.77 -5.44 -2.23
CA PHE A 30 -18.38 -4.82 -0.95
C PHE A 30 -19.45 -4.94 0.14
N ASP A 31 -20.68 -5.30 -0.24
CA ASP A 31 -21.74 -5.60 0.70
C ASP A 31 -21.48 -6.84 1.56
N GLN A 32 -20.60 -7.72 1.10
CA GLN A 32 -20.16 -8.91 1.84
C GLN A 32 -19.14 -8.59 2.94
N ILE A 33 -18.55 -7.39 2.96
CA ILE A 33 -17.44 -7.04 3.86
C ILE A 33 -17.72 -5.84 4.74
N ALA A 34 -18.48 -4.85 4.28
CA ALA A 34 -18.75 -3.63 5.03
C ALA A 34 -20.25 -3.43 5.22
N LEU A 35 -20.66 -2.86 6.34
CA LEU A 35 -22.04 -2.44 6.58
C LEU A 35 -22.45 -1.30 5.62
N PRO A 36 -23.75 -1.12 5.30
CA PRO A 36 -24.19 0.00 4.48
C PRO A 36 -23.81 1.37 5.09
N GLU A 37 -23.90 1.48 6.42
CA GLU A 37 -23.51 2.64 7.22
C GLU A 37 -22.01 2.72 7.55
N ALA A 38 -21.17 1.86 6.95
CA ALA A 38 -19.73 1.89 7.22
C ALA A 38 -19.10 3.20 6.74
N THR A 39 -18.23 3.78 7.57
CA THR A 39 -17.51 5.01 7.23
C THR A 39 -16.04 4.74 6.94
N PHE A 40 -15.48 5.55 6.03
CA PHE A 40 -14.12 5.38 5.52
C PHE A 40 -13.42 6.72 5.54
N SER A 41 -12.20 6.78 6.06
CA SER A 41 -11.40 8.01 6.04
C SER A 41 -9.94 7.73 5.78
N PHE A 42 -9.30 8.59 5.00
CA PHE A 42 -7.89 8.47 4.63
C PHE A 42 -7.16 9.72 5.11
N TRP A 43 -6.03 9.49 5.78
CA TRP A 43 -5.30 10.52 6.49
C TRP A 43 -3.83 10.51 6.06
N ASN A 44 -3.27 11.70 5.97
CA ASN A 44 -1.84 11.92 5.80
C ASN A 44 -1.08 11.63 7.11
N ALA A 45 0.24 11.51 7.00
CA ALA A 45 1.12 11.27 8.15
C ALA A 45 1.08 12.42 9.18
N ASP A 46 0.75 13.64 8.75
CA ASP A 46 0.60 14.81 9.60
C ASP A 46 -0.74 14.86 10.36
N GLY A 47 -1.62 13.89 10.15
CA GLY A 47 -2.93 13.82 10.79
C GLY A 47 -4.00 14.67 10.12
N THR A 48 -3.80 15.16 8.91
CA THR A 48 -4.84 15.81 8.08
C THR A 48 -5.57 14.80 7.20
N ILE A 49 -6.80 15.11 6.79
CA ILE A 49 -7.53 14.29 5.80
C ILE A 49 -6.81 14.39 4.46
N PHE A 50 -6.66 13.25 3.78
CA PHE A 50 -6.12 13.20 2.44
C PHE A 50 -7.10 13.86 1.46
N HIS A 51 -6.58 14.85 0.71
CA HIS A 51 -7.34 15.61 -0.27
C HIS A 51 -6.68 15.47 -1.64
N GLU A 52 -7.42 14.97 -2.62
CA GLU A 52 -6.91 14.82 -3.99
C GLU A 52 -8.04 14.98 -5.00
N PHE A 53 -7.73 15.58 -6.15
CA PHE A 53 -8.70 15.85 -7.23
C PHE A 53 -9.97 16.60 -6.78
N GLY A 54 -9.85 17.46 -5.76
CA GLY A 54 -10.97 18.23 -5.22
C GLY A 54 -11.89 17.42 -4.30
N VAL A 55 -11.47 16.23 -3.87
CA VAL A 55 -12.25 15.34 -3.00
C VAL A 55 -11.49 15.10 -1.70
N ASP A 56 -12.17 15.31 -0.58
CA ASP A 56 -11.74 14.80 0.71
C ASP A 56 -12.02 13.31 0.77
N TYR A 57 -10.99 12.51 1.06
CA TYR A 57 -11.13 11.06 1.16
C TYR A 57 -11.73 10.68 2.51
N SER A 58 -12.98 11.09 2.70
CA SER A 58 -13.82 10.84 3.86
C SER A 58 -15.22 10.54 3.38
N PHE A 59 -15.66 9.30 3.54
CA PHE A 59 -16.91 8.76 3.02
C PHE A 59 -17.78 8.34 4.20
N SER A 60 -19.03 8.79 4.19
CA SER A 60 -19.98 8.58 5.29
C SER A 60 -20.80 7.29 5.15
N SER A 61 -20.67 6.61 4.01
CA SER A 61 -21.31 5.33 3.74
C SER A 61 -20.48 4.45 2.81
N ARG A 62 -20.81 3.15 2.80
CA ARG A 62 -20.26 2.19 1.83
C ARG A 62 -20.58 2.58 0.39
N GLU A 63 -21.77 3.13 0.14
CA GLU A 63 -22.19 3.54 -1.19
C GLU A 63 -21.37 4.72 -1.72
N GLU A 64 -21.15 5.76 -0.91
CA GLU A 64 -20.31 6.91 -1.28
C GLU A 64 -18.88 6.46 -1.61
N PHE A 65 -18.31 5.59 -0.78
CA PHE A 65 -17.00 5.00 -0.99
C PHE A 65 -16.93 4.25 -2.34
N ILE A 66 -17.88 3.35 -2.59
CA ILE A 66 -17.93 2.56 -3.82
C ILE A 66 -18.09 3.45 -5.06
N ASN A 67 -18.99 4.42 -5.02
CA ASN A 67 -19.28 5.29 -6.17
C ASN A 67 -18.05 6.12 -6.58
N HIS A 68 -17.30 6.60 -5.59
CA HIS A 68 -16.04 7.28 -5.82
C HIS A 68 -15.03 6.36 -6.52
N PHE A 69 -14.74 5.19 -5.92
CA PHE A 69 -13.67 4.32 -6.41
C PHE A 69 -14.01 3.57 -7.71
N ILE A 70 -15.28 3.21 -7.96
CA ILE A 70 -15.71 2.68 -9.27
C ILE A 70 -15.37 3.65 -10.40
N THR A 71 -15.48 4.95 -10.14
CA THR A 71 -15.18 5.98 -11.14
C THR A 71 -13.68 6.15 -11.30
N ALA A 72 -12.94 6.28 -10.20
CA ALA A 72 -11.48 6.45 -10.22
C ALA A 72 -10.76 5.24 -10.87
N PHE A 73 -11.21 4.03 -10.58
CA PHE A 73 -10.59 2.79 -11.06
C PHE A 73 -10.90 2.49 -12.53
N LYS A 74 -11.63 3.37 -13.25
CA LYS A 74 -11.73 3.30 -14.72
C LYS A 74 -10.38 3.54 -15.38
N SER A 75 -9.60 4.50 -14.86
CA SER A 75 -8.27 4.87 -15.39
C SER A 75 -7.12 4.38 -14.52
N LEU A 76 -7.37 4.06 -13.25
CA LEU A 76 -6.34 3.59 -12.31
C LEU A 76 -6.28 2.06 -12.23
N GLN A 77 -5.09 1.56 -11.93
CA GLN A 77 -4.82 0.18 -11.51
C GLN A 77 -4.13 0.22 -10.14
N SER A 78 -4.42 -0.77 -9.30
CA SER A 78 -3.77 -0.91 -8.00
C SER A 78 -3.47 -2.37 -7.69
N TYR A 79 -2.58 -2.57 -6.72
CA TYR A 79 -2.35 -3.85 -6.07
C TYR A 79 -2.11 -3.62 -4.59
N HIS A 80 -2.97 -4.17 -3.72
CA HIS A 80 -2.88 -4.00 -2.27
C HIS A 80 -2.34 -5.26 -1.59
N LEU A 81 -1.32 -5.07 -0.75
CA LEU A 81 -0.74 -6.08 0.12
C LEU A 81 -1.05 -5.71 1.57
N VAL A 82 -1.56 -6.67 2.34
CA VAL A 82 -1.86 -6.48 3.77
C VAL A 82 -1.18 -7.52 4.64
N THR A 83 -0.77 -7.10 5.83
CA THR A 83 -0.22 -8.00 6.85
C THR A 83 -1.34 -8.82 7.50
N PRO A 84 -1.00 -9.83 8.31
CA PRO A 84 -1.91 -10.32 9.34
C PRO A 84 -2.39 -9.18 10.25
N ALA A 85 -3.62 -9.29 10.73
CA ALA A 85 -4.22 -8.29 11.62
C ALA A 85 -3.68 -8.39 13.05
N GLU A 86 -3.43 -7.24 13.68
CA GLU A 86 -3.46 -7.12 15.14
C GLU A 86 -4.92 -6.97 15.57
N LEU A 87 -5.41 -7.87 16.42
CA LEU A 87 -6.83 -7.94 16.78
C LEU A 87 -7.04 -7.70 18.27
N GLU A 88 -8.01 -6.84 18.58
CA GLU A 88 -8.46 -6.57 19.94
C GLU A 88 -9.99 -6.68 20.02
N GLN A 89 -10.49 -7.61 20.83
CA GLN A 89 -11.93 -7.72 21.07
C GLN A 89 -12.38 -6.71 22.14
N THR A 90 -13.14 -5.70 21.73
CA THR A 90 -13.61 -4.58 22.56
C THR A 90 -14.99 -4.84 23.19
N SER A 91 -15.84 -5.64 22.56
CA SER A 91 -17.11 -6.13 23.11
C SER A 91 -17.40 -7.56 22.65
N SER A 92 -18.53 -8.15 23.07
CA SER A 92 -18.95 -9.47 22.59
C SER A 92 -19.22 -9.51 21.08
N ASP A 93 -19.46 -8.35 20.47
CA ASP A 93 -19.86 -8.17 19.08
C ASP A 93 -18.99 -7.17 18.31
N GLU A 94 -17.88 -6.70 18.87
CA GLU A 94 -16.98 -5.73 18.23
C GLU A 94 -15.50 -6.12 18.40
N ILE A 95 -14.77 -6.02 17.30
CA ILE A 95 -13.33 -6.25 17.21
C ILE A 95 -12.68 -5.06 16.51
N LYS A 96 -11.61 -4.53 17.09
CA LYS A 96 -10.69 -3.61 16.41
C LYS A 96 -9.61 -4.41 15.72
N ALA A 97 -9.27 -4.01 14.51
CA ALA A 97 -8.23 -4.62 13.71
C ALA A 97 -7.25 -3.55 13.20
N ILE A 98 -5.96 -3.84 13.27
CA ILE A 98 -4.92 -3.05 12.60
C ILE A 98 -4.24 -3.91 11.55
N PHE A 99 -4.23 -3.44 10.31
CA PHE A 99 -3.51 -4.07 9.20
C PHE A 99 -2.44 -3.12 8.70
N GLY A 100 -1.19 -3.59 8.61
CA GLY A 100 -0.22 -2.96 7.74
C GLY A 100 -0.68 -3.10 6.29
N CYS A 101 -0.56 -2.03 5.51
CA CYS A 101 -0.90 -2.00 4.10
C CYS A 101 0.23 -1.38 3.30
N ILE A 102 0.61 -2.05 2.21
CA ILE A 102 1.40 -1.49 1.12
C ILE A 102 0.54 -1.57 -0.13
N TYR A 103 0.50 -0.50 -0.91
CA TYR A 103 -0.20 -0.50 -2.18
C TYR A 103 0.70 0.04 -3.28
N HIS A 104 0.58 -0.55 -4.45
CA HIS A 104 1.09 -0.01 -5.70
C HIS A 104 -0.10 0.53 -6.47
N ALA A 105 0.03 1.73 -7.05
CA ALA A 105 -1.00 2.32 -7.88
C ALA A 105 -0.37 2.94 -9.13
N GLY A 106 -1.13 2.98 -10.22
CA GLY A 106 -0.67 3.50 -11.50
C GLY A 106 -1.80 3.80 -12.47
N ILE A 107 -1.48 4.43 -13.58
CA ILE A 107 -2.40 4.64 -14.70
C ILE A 107 -2.42 3.38 -15.57
N LYS A 108 -3.61 2.85 -15.86
CA LYS A 108 -3.78 1.69 -16.75
C LYS A 108 -3.16 1.92 -18.12
N GLY A 109 -2.43 0.93 -18.61
CA GLY A 109 -1.77 0.97 -19.92
C GLY A 109 -0.56 1.91 -19.99
N SER A 110 -0.11 2.46 -18.86
CA SER A 110 1.16 3.15 -18.76
C SER A 110 2.16 2.29 -18.00
N ASP A 111 3.40 2.22 -18.46
CA ASP A 111 4.48 1.53 -17.72
C ASP A 111 5.38 2.50 -16.96
N THR A 112 5.22 3.81 -17.17
CA THR A 112 6.20 4.84 -16.74
C THR A 112 5.60 6.06 -16.06
N LYS A 113 4.29 6.30 -16.19
CA LYS A 113 3.65 7.52 -15.67
C LYS A 113 2.70 7.22 -14.52
N GLY A 114 2.72 8.09 -13.52
CA GLY A 114 1.76 8.07 -12.40
C GLY A 114 1.82 6.81 -11.54
N HIS A 115 2.94 6.06 -11.59
CA HIS A 115 3.15 4.91 -10.72
C HIS A 115 3.72 5.37 -9.38
N GLY A 116 3.10 4.90 -8.30
CA GLY A 116 3.51 5.21 -6.94
C GLY A 116 3.31 4.00 -6.03
N THR A 117 4.08 3.98 -4.95
CA THR A 117 3.95 3.01 -3.87
C THR A 117 3.66 3.74 -2.59
N GLY A 118 2.52 3.48 -1.97
CA GLY A 118 2.23 4.00 -0.64
C GLY A 118 2.19 2.91 0.40
N GLY A 119 2.31 3.32 1.66
CA GLY A 119 2.25 2.42 2.79
C GLY A 119 1.71 3.09 4.05
N GLY A 120 1.11 2.29 4.91
CA GLY A 120 0.51 2.77 6.15
C GLY A 120 -0.23 1.68 6.90
N HIS A 121 -1.18 2.09 7.73
CA HIS A 121 -2.02 1.17 8.50
C HIS A 121 -3.50 1.46 8.27
N TYR A 122 -4.27 0.39 8.12
CA TYR A 122 -5.71 0.45 8.29
C TYR A 122 -6.05 0.18 9.75
N HIS A 123 -6.75 1.12 10.38
CA HIS A 123 -7.39 0.95 11.67
C HIS A 123 -8.88 0.74 11.42
N GLU A 124 -9.37 -0.46 11.76
CA GLU A 124 -10.71 -0.89 11.41
C GLU A 124 -11.50 -1.30 12.65
N THR A 125 -12.82 -1.11 12.58
CA THR A 125 -13.76 -1.68 13.53
C THR A 125 -14.67 -2.65 12.80
N TRP A 126 -14.73 -3.88 13.30
CA TRP A 126 -15.55 -4.96 12.79
C TRP A 126 -16.64 -5.30 13.80
N VAL A 127 -17.86 -5.49 13.31
CA VAL A 127 -19.00 -5.85 14.15
C VAL A 127 -19.64 -7.15 13.71
N ARG A 128 -20.13 -7.92 14.68
CA ARG A 128 -20.78 -9.20 14.46
C ARG A 128 -22.21 -9.00 13.99
N ARG A 129 -22.63 -9.80 13.01
CA ARG A 129 -24.02 -9.95 12.54
C ARG A 129 -24.27 -11.44 12.30
N GLY A 130 -25.03 -12.07 13.21
CA GLY A 130 -25.18 -13.53 13.21
C GLY A 130 -23.83 -14.22 13.43
N ASP A 131 -23.44 -15.09 12.51
CA ASP A 131 -22.17 -15.82 12.55
C ASP A 131 -21.06 -15.21 11.69
N ASP A 132 -21.26 -13.97 11.24
CA ASP A 132 -20.34 -13.27 10.35
C ASP A 132 -19.93 -11.89 10.92
N TRP A 133 -18.88 -11.31 10.34
CA TRP A 133 -18.28 -10.06 10.76
C TRP A 133 -18.24 -9.05 9.61
N PHE A 134 -18.61 -7.81 9.88
CA PHE A 134 -18.66 -6.74 8.89
C PHE A 134 -17.94 -5.50 9.38
N MET A 135 -17.21 -4.86 8.49
CA MET A 135 -16.51 -3.61 8.73
C MET A 135 -17.54 -2.49 8.92
N LYS A 136 -17.41 -1.77 10.03
CA LYS A 136 -18.21 -0.59 10.39
C LYS A 136 -17.41 0.70 10.18
N TYR A 137 -16.10 0.63 10.31
CA TYR A 137 -15.22 1.79 10.25
C TYR A 137 -13.88 1.40 9.64
N LEU A 138 -13.33 2.25 8.79
CA LEU A 138 -11.96 2.19 8.31
C LEU A 138 -11.32 3.57 8.38
N ARG A 139 -10.15 3.62 9.01
CA ARG A 139 -9.22 4.74 8.94
C ARG A 139 -7.89 4.28 8.37
N SER A 140 -7.54 4.80 7.20
CA SER A 140 -6.21 4.61 6.62
C SER A 140 -5.31 5.75 7.07
N CYS A 141 -4.23 5.44 7.77
CA CYS A 141 -3.18 6.39 8.11
C CYS A 141 -1.97 6.12 7.22
N ARG A 142 -1.69 7.03 6.29
CA ARG A 142 -0.48 6.95 5.46
C ARG A 142 0.75 7.25 6.31
N ILE A 143 1.80 6.46 6.12
CA ILE A 143 3.12 6.69 6.75
C ILE A 143 4.15 7.05 5.68
N ALA A 144 4.07 6.41 4.52
CA ALA A 144 4.95 6.69 3.40
C ALA A 144 4.15 6.81 2.11
N ASP A 145 4.50 7.80 1.30
CA ASP A 145 4.13 7.88 -0.11
C ASP A 145 5.44 7.94 -0.90
N LEU A 146 5.85 6.79 -1.41
CA LEU A 146 7.01 6.65 -2.27
C LEU A 146 6.50 6.79 -3.71
N GLY A 147 6.44 8.03 -4.19
CA GLY A 147 6.43 8.27 -5.64
C GLY A 147 7.65 7.61 -6.31
N ALA A 148 7.69 7.60 -7.65
CA ALA A 148 8.87 7.14 -8.41
C ALA A 148 10.15 7.66 -7.72
N VAL A 149 10.94 6.74 -7.16
CA VAL A 149 12.03 6.96 -6.18
C VAL A 149 12.45 8.43 -6.15
N ASP A 150 11.98 9.15 -5.14
CA ASP A 150 12.28 10.57 -5.02
C ASP A 150 13.80 10.73 -4.96
N LEU A 151 14.35 11.52 -5.89
CA LEU A 151 15.77 11.88 -5.92
C LEU A 151 16.23 12.38 -4.55
N GLN A 152 15.33 12.98 -3.76
CA GLN A 152 15.59 13.43 -2.40
C GLN A 152 15.92 12.30 -1.41
N VAL A 153 15.37 11.09 -1.58
CA VAL A 153 15.75 9.92 -0.75
C VAL A 153 17.16 9.47 -1.10
N LEU A 154 17.52 9.48 -2.38
CA LEU A 154 18.89 9.16 -2.83
C LEU A 154 19.91 10.21 -2.37
N GLU A 155 19.51 11.48 -2.33
CA GLU A 155 20.31 12.60 -1.80
C GLU A 155 20.42 12.54 -0.27
N ALA A 156 19.35 12.20 0.45
CA ALA A 156 19.37 12.04 1.91
C ALA A 156 20.27 10.87 2.37
N LEU A 157 20.49 9.88 1.50
CA LEU A 157 21.44 8.78 1.72
C LEU A 157 22.88 9.12 1.32
N GLU A 158 23.13 10.24 0.64
CA GLU A 158 24.47 10.65 0.21
C GLU A 158 25.45 10.86 1.37
N PRO A 159 25.08 11.49 2.51
CA PRO A 159 25.95 11.57 3.67
C PRO A 159 26.38 10.19 4.20
N TRP A 160 25.48 9.20 4.16
CA TRP A 160 25.74 7.83 4.59
C TRP A 160 26.67 7.08 3.63
N LYS A 161 26.55 7.31 2.32
CA LYS A 161 27.51 6.79 1.33
C LYS A 161 28.91 7.35 1.54
N GLN A 162 29.04 8.64 1.89
CA GLN A 162 30.33 9.26 2.18
C GLN A 162 30.93 8.73 3.49
N LEU A 163 30.10 8.54 4.52
CA LEU A 163 30.52 7.94 5.80
C LEU A 163 31.00 6.50 5.61
N TRP A 164 30.28 5.70 4.83
CA TRP A 164 30.65 4.34 4.47
C TRP A 164 31.99 4.30 3.73
N LYS A 165 32.18 5.16 2.71
CA LYS A 165 33.46 5.28 1.99
C LYS A 165 34.62 5.68 2.90
N GLN A 166 34.38 6.53 3.90
CA GLN A 166 35.40 6.88 4.89
C GLN A 166 35.72 5.73 5.86
N GLN A 167 34.72 4.95 6.27
CA GLN A 167 34.93 3.79 7.14
C GLN A 167 35.66 2.64 6.43
N LEU A 168 35.32 2.36 5.16
CA LEU A 168 36.08 1.43 4.31
C LEU A 168 37.54 1.84 4.15
N LYS A 169 37.82 3.13 3.92
CA LYS A 169 39.19 3.66 3.83
C LYS A 169 39.98 3.55 5.14
N ARG A 170 39.29 3.46 6.28
CA ARG A 170 39.90 3.33 7.61
C ARG A 170 40.05 1.88 8.07
N GLY A 171 39.71 0.89 7.23
CA GLY A 171 39.81 -0.53 7.56
C GLY A 171 38.90 -0.97 8.72
N LEU A 172 37.90 -0.16 9.06
CA LEU A 172 36.97 -0.37 10.16
C LEU A 172 35.65 -0.87 9.59
N LEU A 173 35.59 -2.15 9.18
CA LEU A 173 34.41 -3.02 9.24
C LEU A 173 34.69 -4.34 8.50
N CYS A 174 34.89 -5.40 9.29
CA CYS A 174 34.45 -6.75 8.94
C CYS A 174 32.97 -6.85 9.35
N CYS A 175 32.06 -7.02 8.38
CA CYS A 175 30.86 -7.88 8.45
C CYS A 175 29.81 -7.49 7.38
N GLY A 176 29.49 -8.46 6.50
CA GLY A 176 28.19 -8.63 5.84
C GLY A 176 27.71 -7.57 4.86
N ALA A 177 28.27 -7.54 3.64
CA ALA A 177 27.74 -6.74 2.54
C ALA A 177 26.43 -7.36 2.00
N LEU A 178 25.32 -6.64 2.14
CA LEU A 178 24.19 -6.74 1.22
C LEU A 178 24.51 -5.83 0.04
N GLU A 179 24.83 -6.43 -1.11
CA GLU A 179 25.08 -5.71 -2.36
C GLU A 179 23.78 -5.08 -2.86
N PHE A 180 23.70 -3.74 -2.78
CA PHE A 180 22.75 -2.93 -3.53
C PHE A 180 23.45 -2.47 -4.81
N GLU A 181 23.44 -3.29 -5.85
CA GLU A 181 23.78 -2.83 -7.20
C GLU A 181 22.55 -2.16 -7.83
N ALA A 182 22.53 -0.83 -7.81
CA ALA A 182 21.65 -0.06 -8.67
C ALA A 182 22.25 -0.08 -10.09
N HIS A 183 21.61 -0.83 -11.00
CA HIS A 183 21.92 -0.76 -12.42
C HIS A 183 21.56 0.65 -12.95
N ASP A 184 22.57 1.47 -13.21
CA ASP A 184 22.44 2.81 -13.80
C ASP A 184 22.01 2.69 -15.27
N ALA A 185 20.75 3.01 -15.56
CA ALA A 185 20.20 3.05 -16.90
C ALA A 185 20.63 4.34 -17.62
N ARG A 186 21.92 4.47 -17.92
CA ARG A 186 22.46 5.56 -18.74
C ARG A 186 23.60 5.08 -19.64
N ASP A 187 23.28 4.28 -20.67
CA ASP A 187 24.03 4.30 -21.93
C ASP A 187 23.27 3.59 -23.07
N PRO A 188 22.69 4.32 -24.04
CA PRO A 188 22.32 3.72 -25.31
C PRO A 188 23.18 4.31 -26.44
N MET A 189 24.52 4.21 -26.39
CA MET A 189 25.32 4.27 -27.63
C MET A 189 26.78 3.82 -27.43
N ARG A 190 27.04 2.51 -27.62
CA ARG A 190 28.31 2.01 -28.20
C ARG A 190 28.27 0.51 -28.49
N GLN A 191 27.83 0.13 -29.70
CA GLN A 191 28.31 -1.10 -30.35
C GLN A 191 28.53 -0.85 -31.84
N HIS A 192 29.74 -0.43 -32.16
CA HIS A 192 30.37 -0.71 -33.44
C HIS A 192 31.78 -1.20 -33.15
N LEU A 193 32.02 -2.46 -33.52
CA LEU A 193 33.24 -3.15 -33.97
C LEU A 193 32.79 -4.63 -34.03
N GLY A 194 32.61 -5.30 -35.17
CA GLY A 194 33.32 -5.20 -36.43
C GLY A 194 34.32 -6.35 -36.54
N ALA A 195 33.86 -7.52 -37.00
CA ALA A 195 34.61 -8.63 -37.64
C ALA A 195 33.62 -9.80 -37.81
N SER A 196 33.55 -10.63 -38.84
CA SER A 196 34.15 -10.74 -40.18
C SER A 196 33.50 -12.01 -40.76
N GLY A 197 33.14 -12.04 -42.06
CA GLY A 197 32.89 -13.31 -42.75
C GLY A 197 31.80 -13.27 -43.82
N VAL A 198 32.18 -12.95 -45.06
CA VAL A 198 31.46 -13.43 -46.26
C VAL A 198 32.50 -13.88 -47.30
N ARG A 199 32.31 -15.14 -47.73
CA ARG A 199 32.99 -15.95 -48.76
C ARG A 199 34.20 -16.77 -48.33
#